data_AF-A0A925ULZ7-F1
#
_entry.id   AF-A0A925ULZ7-F1
#
_cell.length_a   1.000
_cell.length_b   1.000
_cell.length_c   1.000
_cell.angle_alpha   90.00
_cell.angle_beta   90.00
_cell.angle_gamma   90.00
#
_symmetry.space_group_name_H-M   'P 1'
#
loop_
_entity.id
_entity.type
_entity.pdbx_description
1 polymer ?
#
loop_
_entity_poly.entity_id
_entity_poly.type
_entity_poly.pdbx_seq_one_letter_code
_entity_poly.pdbx_strand_id
1 'polypeptide(L)'
;MNDGIDTYIEFVLQKARLQGKTFVIDSGEGNDFEDEKTKMYVEDLSGWLIDEEYKEGLLEAIENDQYELYSKYYVFAKWYKTDKGDIEIKFQECENYFYS
;
A
#
# COMPACT_ATOMS: atom_id res chain seq x y z
N MET A 1 24.25 1.22 -3.92
CA MET A 1 23.53 0.16 -3.16
C MET A 1 22.44 -0.30 -4.10
N ASN A 2 22.15 -1.60 -4.22
CA ASN A 2 21.01 -2.01 -5.05
C ASN A 2 19.78 -1.33 -4.45
N ASP A 3 19.09 -0.53 -5.25
CA ASP A 3 17.83 0.17 -4.94
C ASP A 3 16.70 -0.86 -4.83
N GLY A 4 16.88 -1.81 -3.90
CA GLY A 4 16.06 -2.97 -3.67
C GLY A 4 14.75 -2.53 -3.06
N ILE A 5 13.78 -2.23 -3.93
CA ILE A 5 12.38 -2.32 -3.57
C ILE A 5 12.22 -3.62 -2.79
N ASP A 6 11.77 -3.49 -1.53
CA ASP A 6 11.51 -4.62 -0.65
C ASP A 6 10.65 -5.64 -1.42
N THR A 7 11.01 -6.92 -1.34
CA THR A 7 10.27 -7.99 -2.04
C THR A 7 8.79 -7.97 -1.61
N TYR A 8 8.51 -7.50 -0.39
CA TYR A 8 7.16 -7.25 0.09
C TYR A 8 6.48 -6.04 -0.57
N ILE A 9 7.18 -4.91 -0.74
CA ILE A 9 6.63 -3.74 -1.44
C ILE A 9 6.21 -4.11 -2.85
N GLU A 10 7.07 -4.80 -3.62
CA GLU A 10 6.72 -5.23 -4.97
C GLU A 10 5.51 -6.18 -4.97
N PHE A 11 5.39 -7.05 -3.97
CA PHE A 11 4.23 -7.91 -3.80
C PHE A 11 2.94 -7.10 -3.58
N VAL A 12 2.96 -6.06 -2.73
CA VAL A 12 1.79 -5.18 -2.52
C VAL A 12 1.44 -4.43 -3.82
N LEU A 13 2.43 -3.89 -4.53
CA LEU A 13 2.22 -3.22 -5.82
C LEU A 13 1.61 -4.16 -6.87
N GLN A 14 2.04 -5.42 -6.91
CA GLN A 14 1.44 -6.44 -7.79
C GLN A 14 -0.01 -6.74 -7.41
N LYS A 15 -0.33 -6.84 -6.11
CA LYS A 15 -1.71 -7.05 -5.64
C LYS A 15 -2.62 -5.90 -6.04
N ALA A 16 -2.14 -4.65 -6.02
CA ALA A 16 -2.87 -3.50 -6.54
C ALA A 16 -3.12 -3.61 -8.06
N ARG A 17 -2.08 -3.95 -8.84
CA ARG A 17 -2.18 -4.11 -10.30
C ARG A 17 -3.18 -5.19 -10.72
N LEU A 18 -3.28 -6.28 -9.95
CA LEU A 18 -4.28 -7.33 -10.18
C LEU A 18 -5.73 -6.82 -10.03
N GLN A 19 -5.95 -5.71 -9.33
CA GLN A 19 -7.25 -5.03 -9.23
C GLN A 19 -7.43 -3.93 -10.29
N GLY A 20 -6.49 -3.78 -11.23
CA GLY A 20 -6.48 -2.70 -12.22
C GLY A 20 -6.14 -1.33 -11.62
N LYS A 21 -5.53 -1.30 -10.43
CA LYS A 21 -5.17 -0.09 -9.68
C LYS A 21 -3.66 0.02 -9.51
N THR A 22 -3.21 1.20 -9.10
CA THR A 22 -1.85 1.46 -8.63
C THR A 22 -1.90 1.90 -7.19
N PHE A 23 -0.97 1.36 -6.39
CA PHE A 23 -0.80 1.75 -5.00
C PHE A 23 0.41 2.67 -4.89
N VAL A 24 0.20 3.86 -4.34
CA VAL A 24 1.26 4.82 -3.99
C VAL A 24 1.41 4.77 -2.48
N ILE A 25 2.57 4.32 -2.03
CA ILE A 25 2.86 4.12 -0.60
C ILE A 25 3.12 5.47 0.06
N ASP A 26 2.53 5.66 1.24
CA ASP A 26 2.75 6.80 2.12
C ASP A 26 3.67 6.40 3.28
N SER A 27 3.24 5.43 4.10
CA SER A 27 3.97 4.98 5.28
C SER A 27 3.80 3.48 5.55
N GLY A 28 4.73 2.93 6.35
CA GLY A 28 4.53 1.68 7.08
C GLY A 28 3.73 1.93 8.37
N GLU A 29 2.87 0.98 8.72
CA GLU A 29 1.90 1.06 9.81
C GLU A 29 2.18 0.02 10.93
N GLY A 30 3.31 -0.69 10.84
CA GLY A 30 3.68 -1.75 11.78
C GLY A 30 2.93 -3.05 11.54
N ASN A 31 2.54 -3.76 12.61
CA ASN A 31 2.03 -5.14 12.52
C ASN A 31 3.05 -6.01 11.75
N ASP A 32 4.32 -5.90 12.08
CA ASP A 32 5.38 -6.48 11.30
C ASP A 32 5.61 -7.97 11.60
N PHE A 33 6.02 -8.71 10.58
CA PHE A 33 6.28 -10.14 10.69
C PHE A 33 7.31 -10.61 9.65
N GLU A 34 8.30 -11.38 10.08
CA GLU A 34 9.21 -12.05 9.15
C GLU A 34 8.64 -13.42 8.76
N ASP A 35 8.23 -13.58 7.51
CA ASP A 35 7.70 -14.85 7.04
C ASP A 35 8.79 -15.88 6.78
N GLU A 36 8.79 -16.96 7.56
CA GLU A 36 9.83 -17.98 7.45
C GLU A 36 9.88 -18.71 6.10
N LYS A 37 8.76 -18.77 5.37
CA LYS A 37 8.61 -19.48 4.09
C LYS A 37 9.12 -18.63 2.93
N THR A 38 8.73 -17.37 2.84
CA THR A 38 9.13 -16.46 1.75
C THR A 38 10.36 -15.64 2.08
N LYS A 39 10.74 -15.56 3.37
CA LYS A 39 11.77 -14.65 3.91
C LYS A 39 11.44 -13.17 3.70
N MET A 40 10.17 -12.86 3.46
CA MET A 40 9.69 -11.47 3.39
C MET A 40 9.54 -10.91 4.80
N TYR A 41 10.01 -9.70 5.00
CA TYR A 41 9.55 -8.86 6.10
C TYR A 41 8.27 -8.16 5.65
N VAL A 42 7.15 -8.47 6.30
CA VAL A 42 5.85 -7.89 5.98
C VAL A 42 5.46 -6.89 7.06
N GLU A 43 4.75 -5.85 6.68
CA GLU A 43 4.13 -4.87 7.57
C GLU A 43 2.82 -4.36 6.96
N ASP A 44 1.89 -3.86 7.75
CA ASP A 44 0.76 -3.10 7.20
C ASP A 44 1.30 -1.82 6.58
N LEU A 45 0.73 -1.40 5.45
CA LEU A 45 1.09 -0.14 4.78
C LEU A 45 -0.12 0.77 4.68
N SER A 46 0.12 2.06 4.58
CA SER A 46 -0.87 3.08 4.22
C SER A 46 -0.46 3.80 2.93
N GLY A 47 -1.45 4.32 2.22
CA GLY A 47 -1.22 5.03 0.96
C GLY A 47 -2.49 5.14 0.13
N TRP A 48 -2.33 5.43 -1.15
CA TRP A 48 -3.43 5.66 -2.07
C TRP A 48 -3.58 4.53 -3.07
N LEU A 49 -4.77 3.93 -3.15
CA LEU A 49 -5.12 2.95 -4.17
C LEU A 49 -5.98 3.62 -5.25
N ILE A 50 -5.36 3.96 -6.38
CA ILE A 50 -5.93 4.82 -7.43
C ILE A 50 -5.89 4.17 -8.81
N ASP A 51 -6.65 4.70 -9.75
CA ASP A 51 -6.44 4.37 -11.17
C ASP A 51 -5.13 5.00 -11.67
N GLU A 52 -4.47 4.32 -12.62
CA GLU A 52 -3.17 4.76 -13.15
C GLU A 52 -3.21 6.18 -13.73
N GLU A 53 -4.35 6.59 -14.31
CA GLU A 53 -4.53 7.94 -14.87
C GLU A 53 -4.43 9.07 -13.82
N TYR A 54 -4.68 8.77 -12.54
CA TYR A 54 -4.60 9.75 -11.45
C TYR A 54 -3.23 9.80 -10.79
N LYS A 55 -2.30 8.90 -11.15
CA LYS A 55 -1.02 8.74 -10.47
C LYS A 55 -0.16 10.00 -10.53
N GLU A 56 0.00 10.56 -11.72
CA GLU A 56 0.82 11.79 -11.89
C GLU A 56 0.21 12.95 -11.09
N GLY A 57 -1.11 13.10 -11.12
CA GLY A 57 -1.81 14.14 -10.37
C GLY A 57 -1.73 13.95 -8.85
N LEU A 58 -1.69 12.71 -8.34
CA LEU A 58 -1.46 12.45 -6.93
C LEU A 58 -0.03 12.82 -6.52
N LEU A 59 0.98 12.45 -7.31
CA LEU A 59 2.37 12.75 -6.99
C LEU A 59 2.62 14.26 -6.93
N GLU A 60 2.08 15.01 -7.89
CA GLU A 60 2.12 16.47 -7.86
C GLU A 60 1.40 17.05 -6.62
N ALA A 61 0.24 16.48 -6.25
CA ALA A 61 -0.47 16.91 -5.05
C ALA A 61 0.32 16.63 -3.77
N ILE A 62 1.02 15.50 -3.66
CA ILE A 62 1.90 15.19 -2.52
C ILE A 62 3.05 16.20 -2.44
N GLU A 63 3.69 16.53 -3.57
CA GLU A 63 4.80 17.50 -3.62
C GLU A 63 4.37 18.93 -3.21
N ASN A 64 3.09 19.26 -3.36
CA ASN A 64 2.52 20.57 -3.04
C ASN A 64 1.71 20.61 -1.73
N ASP A 65 1.76 19.56 -0.90
CA ASP A 65 0.95 19.42 0.33
C ASP A 65 -0.57 19.55 0.09
N GLN A 66 -1.06 19.01 -1.03
CA GLN A 66 -2.47 18.99 -1.47
C GLN A 66 -3.04 17.55 -1.57
N TYR A 67 -2.43 16.59 -0.88
CA TYR A 67 -2.79 15.17 -0.95
C TYR A 67 -4.22 14.88 -0.47
N GLU A 68 -4.85 15.79 0.27
CA GLU A 68 -6.26 15.70 0.69
C GLU A 68 -7.24 15.65 -0.48
N LEU A 69 -6.87 16.18 -1.65
CA LEU A 69 -7.64 16.06 -2.89
C LEU A 69 -7.87 14.61 -3.31
N TYR A 70 -7.01 13.70 -2.85
CA TYR A 70 -7.05 12.27 -3.13
C TYR A 70 -7.42 11.44 -1.89
N SER A 71 -7.85 12.07 -0.80
CA SER A 71 -8.21 11.41 0.47
C SER A 71 -9.20 10.24 0.34
N LYS A 72 -10.16 10.33 -0.60
CA LYS A 72 -11.12 9.24 -0.89
C LYS A 72 -10.49 7.94 -1.40
N TYR A 73 -9.23 7.98 -1.83
CA TYR A 73 -8.48 6.83 -2.31
C TYR A 73 -7.49 6.29 -1.27
N TYR A 74 -7.42 6.92 -0.10
CA TYR A 74 -6.50 6.51 0.95
C TYR A 74 -6.99 5.22 1.62
N VAL A 75 -6.11 4.22 1.69
CA VAL A 75 -6.41 2.88 2.18
C VAL A 75 -5.26 2.35 3.02
N PHE A 76 -5.57 1.38 3.87
CA PHE A 76 -4.57 0.49 4.46
C PHE A 76 -4.40 -0.75 3.58
N ALA A 77 -3.17 -1.11 3.22
CA ALA A 77 -2.82 -2.42 2.70
C ALA A 77 -2.47 -3.34 3.87
N LYS A 78 -3.46 -4.11 4.35
CA LYS A 78 -3.29 -5.02 5.48
C LYS A 78 -2.89 -6.40 5.02
N TRP A 79 -1.83 -6.96 5.60
CA TRP A 79 -1.46 -8.34 5.32
C TRP A 79 -2.18 -9.30 6.25
N TYR A 80 -2.35 -10.54 5.80
CA TYR A 80 -2.82 -11.64 6.63
C TYR A 80 -2.26 -12.97 6.11
N LYS A 81 -2.20 -13.96 7.00
CA LYS A 81 -1.92 -15.34 6.62
C LYS A 81 -3.21 -16.08 6.33
N THR A 82 -3.26 -16.74 5.19
CA THR A 82 -4.33 -17.69 4.85
C THR A 82 -4.16 -18.99 5.65
N ASP A 83 -5.18 -19.86 5.65
CA ASP A 83 -5.12 -21.20 6.27
C ASP A 83 -3.99 -22.08 5.71
N LYS A 84 -3.48 -21.76 4.51
CA LYS A 84 -2.35 -22.45 3.87
C LYS A 84 -0.98 -21.86 4.25
N GLY A 85 -0.97 -20.80 5.07
CA GLY A 85 0.23 -20.07 5.47
C GLY A 85 0.77 -19.11 4.41
N ASP A 86 0.02 -18.85 3.33
CA ASP A 86 0.40 -17.87 2.32
C ASP A 86 0.03 -16.45 2.78
N ILE A 87 0.89 -15.48 2.46
CA ILE A 87 0.64 -14.04 2.70
C ILE A 87 -0.31 -13.52 1.63
N GLU A 88 -1.33 -12.77 2.06
CA GLU A 88 -2.28 -12.07 1.19
C GLU A 88 -2.46 -10.63 1.67
N ILE A 89 -2.90 -9.75 0.76
CA ILE A 89 -3.15 -8.33 1.03
C ILE A 89 -4.63 -8.02 0.88
N LYS A 90 -5.17 -7.25 1.83
CA LYS A 90 -6.48 -6.63 1.74
C LYS A 90 -6.33 -5.12 1.83
N PHE A 91 -6.73 -4.42 0.78
CA PHE A 91 -6.88 -2.97 0.81
C PHE A 91 -8.18 -2.62 1.54
N GLN A 92 -8.07 -1.85 2.62
CA GLN A 92 -9.18 -1.42 3.46
C GLN A 92 -9.30 0.10 3.41
N GLU A 93 -10.47 0.59 3.02
CA GLU A 93 -10.78 2.02 3.04
C GLU A 93 -10.62 2.61 4.45
N CYS A 94 -10.05 3.81 4.48
CA CYS A 94 -9.84 4.57 5.69
C CYS A 94 -11.03 5.51 5.90
N GLU A 95 -12.14 5.00 6.44
CA GLU A 95 -13.25 5.89 6.82
C GLU A 95 -12.75 6.84 7.92
N ASN A 96 -12.70 8.14 7.61
CA ASN A 96 -12.46 9.29 8.51
C ASN A 96 -11.01 9.74 8.82
N TYR A 97 -9.99 9.38 8.03
CA TYR A 97 -8.59 9.74 8.37
C TYR A 97 -8.26 11.24 8.32
N PHE A 98 -9.00 12.05 7.56
CA PHE A 98 -8.70 13.48 7.36
C PHE A 98 -9.72 14.44 8.00
N TYR A 99 -10.61 13.95 8.87
CA TYR A 99 -11.67 14.76 9.51
C TYR A 99 -11.48 14.95 11.04
N SER A 100 -10.30 14.66 11.59
CA SER A 100 -9.96 14.92 13.00
C SER A 100 -9.13 16.17 13.20
#